data_AF-A0A804LMS3-F1
#
_entry.id   AF-A0A804LMS3-F1
#
_cell.length_a   1.000
_cell.length_b   1.000
_cell.length_c   1.000
_cell.angle_alpha   90.00
_cell.angle_beta   90.00
_cell.angle_gamma   90.00
#
_symmetry.space_group_name_H-M   'P 1'
#
loop_
_entity.id
_entity.type
_entity.pdbx_description
1 polymer ?
#
loop_
_entity_poly.entity_id
_entity_poly.type
_entity_poly.pdbx_seq_one_letter_code
_entity_poly.pdbx_strand_id
1 'polypeptide(L)' 'MASVEADHDCYHLSGKFKGWCLYPDHCADVCFTESDNNLGGKCRGFPSRCYCKTYCAQGPKAAPRTTVAASPALV' A
#
# COMPACT_ATOMS: atom_id res chain seq x y z
N MET A 1 -3.99 21.94 -26.63
CA MET A 1 -4.32 20.50 -26.63
C MET A 1 -3.18 19.81 -25.89
N ALA A 2 -3.31 19.05 -24.80
CA ALA A 2 -4.45 18.49 -24.08
C ALA A 2 -4.10 18.54 -22.58
N SER A 3 -5.07 18.83 -21.72
CA SER A 3 -4.95 18.60 -20.30
C SER A 3 -4.78 17.10 -20.11
N VAL A 4 -3.59 16.64 -19.75
CA VAL A 4 -3.41 15.29 -19.23
C VAL A 4 -4.03 15.30 -17.86
N GLU A 5 -5.36 15.17 -17.81
CA GLU A 5 -6.04 14.61 -16.65
C GLU A 5 -5.68 13.12 -16.64
N ALA A 6 -4.40 12.82 -16.46
CA ALA A 6 -4.07 11.56 -15.83
C ALA A 6 -4.69 11.74 -14.45
N ASP A 7 -5.84 11.11 -14.23
CA ASP A 7 -6.31 10.76 -12.90
C ASP A 7 -5.13 10.04 -12.27
N HIS A 8 -4.28 10.81 -11.56
CA HIS A 8 -2.96 10.36 -11.17
C HIS A 8 -3.19 9.46 -9.96
N ASP A 9 -3.58 8.23 -10.28
CA ASP A 9 -3.78 7.15 -9.36
C ASP A 9 -2.43 6.57 -8.98
N CYS A 10 -1.97 6.93 -7.79
CA CYS A 10 -0.76 6.38 -7.21
C CYS A 10 -1.07 5.04 -6.55
N TYR A 11 -0.17 4.07 -6.74
CA TYR A 11 -0.25 2.77 -6.09
C TYR A 11 0.93 2.61 -5.13
N HIS A 12 0.66 2.33 -3.86
CA HIS A 12 1.69 2.03 -2.86
C HIS A 12 1.42 0.68 -2.21
N LEU A 13 2.47 0.01 -1.74
CA LEU A 13 2.35 -1.27 -1.05
C LEU A 13 1.68 -1.06 0.32
N SER A 14 0.63 -1.83 0.63
CA SER A 14 0.02 -1.80 1.96
C SER A 14 0.99 -2.35 3.01
N GLY A 15 1.13 -1.63 4.13
CA GLY A 15 1.94 -2.05 5.26
C GLY A 15 1.19 -2.99 6.21
N LYS A 16 -0.13 -2.83 6.31
CA LYS A 16 -1.00 -3.70 7.12
C LYS A 16 -1.29 -5.05 6.46
N PHE A 17 -1.32 -5.12 5.12
CA PHE A 17 -1.61 -6.38 4.44
C PHE A 17 -0.42 -7.35 4.50
N LYS A 18 -0.57 -8.42 5.30
CA LYS A 18 0.42 -9.48 5.44
C LYS A 18 -0.06 -10.75 4.76
N GLY A 19 0.63 -11.18 3.70
CA GLY A 19 0.37 -12.45 3.02
C GLY A 19 0.16 -12.31 1.52
N TRP A 20 -0.39 -13.36 0.91
CA TRP A 20 -0.77 -13.37 -0.50
C TRP A 20 -2.09 -12.64 -0.70
N CYS A 21 -2.10 -11.73 -1.66
CA CYS A 21 -3.28 -11.02 -2.10
C CYS A 21 -4.13 -11.96 -2.95
N LEU A 22 -5.02 -12.70 -2.30
CA LEU A 22 -5.98 -13.62 -2.93
C LEU A 22 -7.24 -12.89 -3.39
N TYR A 23 -7.65 -11.86 -2.64
CA TYR A 23 -8.87 -11.10 -2.89
C TYR A 23 -8.56 -9.60 -2.95
N PRO A 24 -8.78 -8.94 -4.10
CA PRO A 24 -8.58 -7.50 -4.22
C PRO A 24 -9.55 -6.72 -3.33
N ASP A 25 -10.74 -7.25 -3.05
CA ASP A 25 -11.72 -6.62 -2.15
C ASP A 25 -11.18 -6.51 -0.72
N HIS A 26 -10.59 -7.60 -0.22
CA HIS A 26 -9.96 -7.59 1.11
C HIS A 26 -8.76 -6.65 1.13
N CYS A 27 -7.98 -6.60 0.04
CA CYS A 27 -6.92 -5.61 -0.10
C CYS A 27 -7.44 -4.17 -0.06
N ALA A 28 -8.55 -3.87 -0.75
CA ALA A 28 -9.16 -2.54 -0.74
C ALA A 28 -9.66 -2.15 0.66
N ASP A 29 -10.32 -3.07 1.37
CA ASP A 29 -10.77 -2.85 2.75
C ASP A 29 -9.61 -2.54 3.70
N VAL A 30 -8.50 -3.30 3.60
CA VAL A 30 -7.27 -3.03 4.36
C VAL A 30 -6.67 -1.67 3.98
N CYS A 31 -6.71 -1.29 2.71
CA CYS A 31 -6.25 0.02 2.27
C CYS A 31 -7.10 1.15 2.86
N PHE A 32 -8.43 1.04 2.84
CA PHE A 32 -9.31 2.02 3.46
C PHE A 32 -9.07 2.15 4.98
N THR A 33 -8.81 1.02 5.65
CA THR A 33 -8.45 1.04 7.09
C THR A 33 -7.01 1.46 7.40
N GLU A 34 -6.11 1.56 6.39
CA GLU A 34 -4.78 2.17 6.55
C GLU A 34 -4.82 3.69 6.44
N SER A 35 -5.58 4.24 5.49
CA SER A 35 -5.71 5.67 5.34
C SER A 35 -7.00 6.04 4.62
N ASP A 36 -7.67 7.08 5.10
CA ASP A 36 -8.88 7.65 4.45
C ASP A 36 -8.60 8.25 3.06
N ASN A 37 -7.32 8.51 2.75
CA ASN A 37 -6.87 8.99 1.43
C ASN A 37 -6.76 7.86 0.40
N ASN A 38 -6.95 6.61 0.81
CA ASN A 38 -6.92 5.48 -0.09
C ASN A 38 -8.29 5.36 -0.78
N LEU A 39 -8.26 5.20 -2.08
CA LEU A 39 -9.42 5.06 -2.96
C LEU A 39 -9.79 3.59 -3.19
N GLY A 40 -8.93 2.67 -2.74
CA GLY A 40 -9.13 1.24 -2.83
C GLY A 40 -7.80 0.48 -2.84
N GLY A 41 -7.84 -0.77 -3.28
CA GLY A 41 -6.69 -1.66 -3.30
C GLY A 41 -6.76 -2.65 -4.47
N LYS A 42 -5.59 -3.05 -4.97
CA LYS A 42 -5.44 -4.05 -6.04
C LYS A 42 -4.30 -4.99 -5.72
N CYS A 43 -4.50 -6.27 -6.04
CA CYS A 43 -3.43 -7.25 -6.02
C CYS A 43 -2.52 -7.08 -7.23
N ARG A 44 -1.21 -6.87 -7.02
CA ARG A 44 -0.21 -6.80 -8.09
C ARG A 44 1.05 -7.59 -7.74
N GLY A 45 1.72 -8.11 -8.76
CA GLY A 45 2.99 -8.85 -8.65
C GLY A 45 2.86 -10.34 -8.32
N PHE A 46 4.01 -11.00 -8.18
CA PHE A 46 4.16 -12.38 -7.71
C PHE A 46 5.32 -12.45 -6.70
N PRO A 47 5.11 -12.90 -5.44
CA PRO A 47 3.82 -13.22 -4.84
C PRO A 47 2.88 -12.01 -4.87
N SER A 48 1.59 -12.23 -5.13
CA SER A 48 0.64 -11.13 -5.25
C SER A 48 0.58 -10.38 -3.92
N ARG A 49 0.93 -9.10 -3.96
CA ARG A 49 0.86 -8.21 -2.80
C ARG A 49 -0.26 -7.20 -2.99
N CYS A 50 -0.78 -6.71 -1.88
CA CYS A 50 -1.80 -5.67 -1.88
C CYS A 50 -1.18 -4.29 -2.11
N TYR A 51 -1.63 -3.60 -3.16
CA TYR A 51 -1.27 -2.23 -3.46
C TYR A 51 -2.48 -1.32 -3.31
N CYS A 52 -2.37 -0.34 -2.43
CA CYS A 52 -3.39 0.67 -2.19
C CYS A 52 -3.33 1.77 -3.23
N LYS A 53 -4.50 2.05 -3.82
CA LYS A 53 -4.74 3.13 -4.76
C LYS A 53 -5.00 4.41 -3.96
N THR A 54 -4.34 5.52 -4.30
CA THR A 54 -4.53 6.83 -3.67
C THR A 54 -4.34 7.93 -4.72
N TYR A 55 -4.86 9.14 -4.48
CA TYR A 55 -4.54 10.30 -5.31
C TYR A 55 -3.05 10.62 -5.16
N CYS A 56 -2.34 10.84 -6.27
CA CYS A 56 -0.94 11.29 -6.27
C CYS A 56 -0.82 12.74 -5.76
N ALA A 57 -1.07 12.97 -4.48
CA ALA A 57 -0.64 14.20 -3.81
C ALA A 57 0.81 13.98 -3.35
N GLN A 58 1.77 14.20 -4.27
CA GLN A 58 3.20 14.45 -4.04
C GLN A 58 3.64 14.43 -2.56
N GLY A 59 3.82 13.23 -2.00
CA GLY A 59 4.12 13.06 -0.59
C GLY A 59 4.40 11.60 -0.25
N PRO A 60 5.64 11.22 0.10
CA PRO A 60 5.99 9.84 0.38
C PRO A 60 5.46 9.48 1.77
N LYS A 61 4.26 8.89 1.86
CA LYS A 61 3.87 8.14 3.06
C LYS A 61 4.71 6.87 3.10
N ALA A 62 5.84 7.02 3.76
CA ALA A 62 6.83 6.00 4.04
C ALA A 62 6.15 4.68 4.43
N ALA A 63 6.42 3.62 3.67
CA ALA A 63 6.39 2.28 4.22
C ALA A 63 7.14 2.34 5.57
N PRO A 64 6.57 1.86 6.67
CA PRO A 64 7.27 1.87 7.94
C PRO A 64 8.54 1.05 7.72
N ARG A 65 9.70 1.71 7.78
CA ARG A 65 10.99 1.06 7.94
C ARG A 65 10.99 0.45 9.33
N THR A 66 10.25 -0.64 9.52
CA THR A 66 10.37 -1.46 10.72
C THR A 66 11.62 -2.29 10.54
N THR A 67 12.78 -1.64 10.62
CA THR A 67 14.01 -2.34 10.93
C THR A 67 13.82 -2.81 12.38
N VAL A 68 13.36 -4.06 12.51
CA VAL A 68 13.25 -4.76 13.77
C VAL A 68 14.61 -4.63 14.47
N ALA A 69 14.58 -4.03 15.65
CA ALA A 69 15.67 -4.08 16.61
C ALA A 69 15.91 -5.56 16.92
N ALA A 70 16.87 -6.17 16.23
CA ALA A 70 17.45 -7.42 16.64
C ALA A 70 18.27 -7.13 17.89
N SER A 71 17.63 -7.21 19.05
CA SER A 71 18.30 -7.31 20.34
C SER A 71 18.49 -8.81 20.62
N PRO A 72 19.66 -9.40 20.39
CA PRO A 72 19.99 -10.66 21.04
C PRO A 72 20.24 -10.36 22.52
N ALA A 73 19.22 -10.54 23.33
CA ALA A 73 19.41 -10.94 24.71
C ALA A 73 19.79 -12.42 24.69
N LEU A 74 20.96 -12.80 25.22
CA LEU A 74 21.12 -14.04 25.98
C LEU A 74 22.44 -14.05 26.76
N VAL A 75 22.27 -14.00 28.08
CA VAL A 75 23.04 -14.52 29.23
C VAL A 75 24.57 -14.63 29.17
#